data_AF-A0A388KQQ8-F1
#
_entry.id   AF-A0A388KQQ8-F1
#
_cell.length_a   1.000
_cell.length_b   1.000
_cell.length_c   1.000
_cell.angle_alpha   90.00
_cell.angle_beta   90.00
_cell.angle_gamma   90.00
#
_symmetry.space_group_name_H-M   'P 1'
#
loop_
_entity.id
_entity.type
_entity.pdbx_description
1 polymer ?
#
loop_
_entity_poly.entity_id
_entity_poly.type
_entity_poly.pdbx_seq_one_letter_code
_entity_poly.pdbx_strand_id
1 'polypeptide(L)'
;MTTHPYTLEEEAKAAAILKERREAKKKALLEAQATKLKKIEEEMAREKERLKKEEEAKLKEVEEEEEEDEQPLERRREQRGQYSGSKNDEMEKKISEWVANLSLGEEEAVAMYIPKDEQETTMKEWDAEEDSLKRQAMEDEKKIEWRFRMMREKKRRVDAASEAAKELEQVKNMGEQLTAQSVERLARVQGEQYEFSRSQDMAVRSMRMGFRDFAHELVGAVGSEVNHRLAKIERFCVGAIEGIKMTAPKEEEARPRREPVKVKFPDSYSGKREENFDNWEANVKTYVHLQ
;
A
#
# COMPACT_ATOMS: atom_id res chain seq x y z
N MET A 1 12.56 -39.42 36.54
CA MET A 1 12.19 -39.35 35.12
C MET A 1 13.28 -38.60 34.40
N THR A 2 14.06 -39.29 33.58
CA THR A 2 15.28 -38.78 32.96
C THR A 2 14.92 -38.12 31.64
N THR A 3 14.92 -36.78 31.62
CA THR A 3 14.79 -36.00 30.39
C THR A 3 16.15 -35.89 29.73
N HIS A 4 16.35 -36.62 28.64
CA HIS A 4 17.53 -36.49 27.79
C HIS A 4 17.54 -35.12 27.10
N PRO A 5 18.65 -34.37 27.14
CA PRO A 5 18.77 -33.10 26.43
C PRO A 5 18.91 -33.37 24.92
N TYR A 6 18.04 -32.75 24.14
CA TYR A 6 18.06 -32.73 22.67
C TYR A 6 19.39 -32.13 22.18
N THR A 7 20.08 -32.79 21.25
CA THR A 7 21.46 -32.45 20.85
C THR A 7 21.50 -31.57 19.60
N LEU A 8 22.53 -30.72 19.49
CA LEU A 8 22.77 -29.79 18.37
C LEU A 8 22.78 -30.47 16.98
N GLU A 9 23.15 -31.75 16.90
CA GLU A 9 23.10 -32.52 15.64
C GLU A 9 21.68 -32.82 15.16
N GLU A 10 20.73 -33.05 16.07
CA GLU A 10 19.33 -33.29 15.73
C GLU A 10 18.67 -32.00 15.21
N GLU A 11 19.05 -30.86 15.80
CA GLU A 11 18.61 -29.53 15.40
C GLU A 11 19.16 -29.13 14.01
N ALA A 12 20.43 -29.44 13.73
CA ALA A 12 21.04 -29.23 12.42
C ALA A 12 20.41 -30.10 11.31
N LYS A 13 20.07 -31.35 11.61
CA LYS A 13 19.36 -32.26 10.69
C LYS A 13 17.92 -31.78 10.42
N ALA A 14 17.22 -31.31 11.46
CA ALA A 14 15.88 -30.73 11.30
C ALA A 14 15.92 -29.45 10.44
N ALA A 15 16.91 -28.59 10.63
CA ALA A 15 17.11 -27.37 9.83
C ALA A 15 17.43 -27.68 8.35
N ALA A 16 18.24 -28.70 8.08
CA ALA A 16 18.55 -29.16 6.73
C ALA A 16 17.30 -29.67 6.00
N ILE A 17 16.50 -30.53 6.64
CA ILE A 17 15.24 -31.06 6.08
C ILE A 17 14.23 -29.92 5.83
N LEU A 18 14.16 -28.94 6.73
CA LEU A 18 13.27 -27.79 6.57
C LEU A 18 13.68 -26.91 5.39
N LYS A 19 14.99 -26.75 5.15
CA LYS A 19 15.54 -25.97 4.03
C LYS A 19 15.31 -26.69 2.69
N GLU A 20 15.55 -27.99 2.64
CA GLU A 20 15.27 -28.83 1.47
C GLU A 20 13.77 -28.82 1.10
N ARG A 21 12.88 -28.93 2.10
CA ARG A 21 11.43 -28.84 1.89
C ARG A 21 10.99 -27.46 1.41
N ARG A 22 11.65 -26.37 1.82
CA ARG A 22 11.37 -25.02 1.33
C ARG A 22 11.84 -24.83 -0.11
N GLU A 23 12.99 -25.37 -0.49
CA GLU A 23 13.49 -25.32 -1.86
C GLU A 23 12.65 -26.17 -2.83
N ALA A 24 12.23 -27.36 -2.41
CA ALA A 24 11.31 -28.21 -3.17
C ALA A 24 9.95 -27.51 -3.43
N LYS A 25 9.39 -26.84 -2.41
CA LYS A 25 8.14 -26.06 -2.57
C LYS A 25 8.27 -24.90 -3.55
N LYS A 26 9.42 -24.21 -3.58
CA LYS A 26 9.66 -23.11 -4.52
C LYS A 26 9.76 -23.61 -5.96
N LYS A 27 10.46 -24.73 -6.19
CA LYS A 27 10.55 -25.36 -7.52
C LYS A 27 9.18 -25.82 -8.02
N ALA A 28 8.40 -26.50 -7.16
CA ALA A 28 7.04 -26.92 -7.50
C ALA A 28 6.11 -25.74 -7.84
N LEU A 29 6.26 -24.60 -7.15
CA LEU A 29 5.49 -23.39 -7.46
C LEU A 29 5.85 -22.80 -8.82
N LEU A 30 7.14 -22.72 -9.14
CA LEU A 30 7.64 -22.24 -10.44
C LEU A 30 7.22 -23.15 -11.59
N GLU A 31 7.29 -24.47 -11.40
CA GLU A 31 6.86 -25.45 -12.38
C GLU A 31 5.33 -25.42 -12.58
N ALA A 32 4.56 -25.23 -11.51
CA ALA A 32 3.12 -25.02 -11.59
C ALA A 32 2.74 -23.70 -12.29
N GLN A 33 3.56 -22.64 -12.17
CA GLN A 33 3.32 -21.38 -12.87
C GLN A 33 3.70 -21.49 -14.36
N ALA A 34 4.81 -22.16 -14.67
CA ALA A 34 5.27 -22.40 -16.04
C ALA A 34 4.29 -23.29 -16.83
N THR A 35 3.70 -24.31 -16.20
CA THR A 35 2.68 -25.15 -16.83
C THR A 35 1.39 -24.38 -17.11
N LYS A 36 0.99 -23.46 -16.22
CA LYS A 36 -0.16 -22.57 -16.46
C LYS A 36 0.08 -21.61 -17.63
N LEU A 37 1.26 -21.01 -17.71
CA LEU A 37 1.62 -20.12 -18.82
C LEU A 37 1.63 -20.86 -20.16
N LYS A 38 2.23 -22.05 -20.22
CA LYS A 38 2.20 -22.90 -21.43
C LYS A 38 0.78 -23.28 -21.85
N LYS A 39 -0.12 -23.53 -20.90
CA LYS A 39 -1.52 -23.85 -21.19
C LYS A 39 -2.28 -22.66 -21.79
N ILE A 40 -2.01 -21.44 -21.31
CA ILE A 40 -2.61 -20.21 -21.85
C ILE A 40 -2.05 -19.90 -23.24
N GLU A 41 -0.74 -20.06 -23.45
CA GLU A 41 -0.10 -19.85 -24.76
C GLU A 41 -0.63 -20.83 -25.82
N GLU A 42 -0.80 -22.11 -25.46
CA GLU A 42 -1.38 -23.13 -26.34
C GLU A 42 -2.85 -22.85 -26.66
N GLU A 43 -3.64 -22.37 -25.69
CA GLU A 43 -5.02 -21.96 -25.94
C GLU A 43 -5.09 -20.76 -26.89
N MET A 44 -4.28 -19.71 -26.66
CA MET A 44 -4.23 -18.55 -27.54
C MET A 44 -3.80 -18.91 -28.97
N ALA A 45 -2.90 -19.88 -29.13
CA ALA A 45 -2.51 -20.37 -30.45
C ALA A 45 -3.69 -21.06 -31.17
N ARG A 46 -4.46 -21.89 -30.46
CA ARG A 46 -5.66 -22.54 -31.01
C ARG A 46 -6.78 -21.55 -31.31
N GLU A 47 -6.98 -20.53 -30.48
CA GLU A 47 -7.98 -19.49 -30.72
C GLU A 47 -7.62 -18.65 -31.94
N LYS A 48 -6.35 -18.23 -32.08
CA LYS A 48 -5.86 -17.52 -33.27
C LYS A 48 -6.01 -18.36 -34.54
N GLU A 49 -5.78 -19.67 -34.48
CA GLU A 49 -5.99 -20.56 -35.62
C GLU A 49 -7.48 -20.67 -35.99
N ARG A 50 -8.36 -20.74 -34.98
CA ARG A 50 -9.82 -20.74 -35.21
C ARG A 50 -10.31 -19.43 -35.81
N LEU A 51 -9.86 -18.28 -35.28
CA LEU A 51 -10.20 -16.96 -35.82
C LEU A 51 -9.72 -16.81 -37.26
N LYS A 52 -8.50 -17.29 -37.58
CA LYS A 52 -7.99 -17.25 -38.94
C LYS A 52 -8.80 -18.14 -39.90
N LYS A 53 -9.25 -19.32 -39.44
CA LYS A 53 -10.13 -20.20 -40.23
C LYS A 53 -11.53 -19.60 -40.41
N GLU A 54 -12.05 -18.91 -39.40
CA GLU A 54 -13.34 -18.21 -39.48
C GLU A 54 -13.26 -16.98 -40.39
N GLU A 55 -12.16 -16.22 -40.35
CA GLU A 55 -11.90 -15.10 -41.26
C GLU A 55 -11.72 -15.58 -42.71
N GLU A 56 -11.00 -16.68 -42.92
CA GLU A 56 -10.87 -17.30 -44.25
C GLU A 56 -12.19 -17.89 -44.76
N ALA A 57 -13.03 -18.44 -43.88
CA ALA A 57 -14.37 -18.90 -44.23
C ALA A 57 -15.31 -17.74 -44.56
N LYS A 58 -15.27 -16.64 -43.80
CA LYS A 58 -16.05 -15.43 -44.10
C LYS A 58 -15.60 -14.75 -45.39
N LEU A 59 -14.31 -14.75 -45.68
CA LEU A 59 -13.81 -14.24 -46.96
C LEU A 59 -14.26 -15.10 -48.13
N LYS A 60 -14.26 -16.44 -47.98
CA LYS A 60 -14.83 -17.35 -48.99
C LYS A 60 -16.34 -17.24 -49.13
N GLU A 61 -17.06 -17.03 -48.04
CA GLU A 61 -18.51 -16.83 -48.07
C GLU A 61 -18.85 -15.50 -48.75
N VAL A 62 -18.08 -14.44 -48.51
CA VAL A 62 -18.23 -13.15 -49.22
C VAL A 62 -17.86 -13.27 -50.71
N GLU A 63 -16.87 -14.09 -51.06
CA GLU A 63 -16.47 -14.35 -52.46
C GLU A 63 -17.50 -15.24 -53.20
N GLU A 64 -18.11 -16.24 -52.52
CA GLU A 64 -19.23 -17.01 -53.07
C GLU A 64 -20.55 -16.19 -53.13
N GLU A 65 -20.80 -15.27 -52.18
CA GLU A 65 -21.94 -14.34 -52.24
C GLU A 65 -21.75 -13.29 -53.36
N GLU A 66 -20.53 -12.84 -53.64
CA GLU A 66 -20.23 -11.96 -54.78
C GLU A 66 -20.38 -12.69 -56.14
N GLU A 67 -20.09 -14.00 -56.24
CA GLU A 67 -20.34 -14.78 -57.47
C GLU A 67 -21.83 -15.18 -57.66
N GLU A 68 -22.63 -15.35 -56.60
CA GLU A 68 -24.08 -15.64 -56.72
C GLU A 68 -24.93 -14.39 -57.04
N ASP A 69 -24.45 -13.17 -56.76
CA ASP A 69 -25.20 -11.93 -57.00
C ASP A 69 -25.15 -11.41 -58.45
N GLU A 70 -24.47 -12.09 -59.38
CA GLU A 70 -24.51 -11.74 -60.81
C GLU A 70 -25.69 -12.34 -61.62
N GLN A 71 -26.51 -13.28 -61.10
CA GLN A 71 -27.72 -13.77 -61.81
C GLN A 71 -28.85 -14.33 -60.91
N PRO A 72 -30.13 -14.00 -61.17
CA PRO A 72 -30.88 -12.86 -60.67
C PRO A 72 -31.77 -13.19 -59.44
N LEU A 73 -31.70 -12.34 -58.42
CA LEU A 73 -32.57 -12.26 -57.22
C LEU A 73 -34.06 -11.97 -57.51
N GLU A 74 -34.47 -11.87 -58.78
CA GLU A 74 -35.83 -11.48 -59.17
C GLU A 74 -36.87 -12.60 -58.90
N ARG A 75 -36.45 -13.87 -58.85
CA ARG A 75 -37.35 -15.02 -58.63
C ARG A 75 -37.71 -15.32 -57.17
N ARG A 76 -36.98 -14.75 -56.20
CA ARG A 76 -37.21 -15.04 -54.76
C ARG A 76 -38.24 -14.12 -54.11
N ARG A 77 -38.54 -12.97 -54.74
CA ARG A 77 -39.44 -11.96 -54.17
C ARG A 77 -40.92 -12.38 -54.19
N GLU A 78 -41.29 -13.35 -55.02
CA GLU A 78 -42.69 -13.70 -55.28
C GLU A 78 -43.26 -14.79 -54.35
N GLN A 79 -42.42 -15.48 -53.55
CA GLN A 79 -42.87 -16.57 -52.66
C GLN A 79 -42.84 -16.26 -51.16
N ARG A 80 -42.45 -15.05 -50.73
CA ARG A 80 -42.51 -14.65 -49.31
C ARG A 80 -43.67 -13.71 -49.02
N GLY A 81 -44.81 -13.97 -49.67
CA GLY A 81 -46.09 -13.53 -49.16
C GLY A 81 -46.44 -14.37 -47.93
N GLN A 82 -46.67 -13.69 -46.80
CA GLN A 82 -47.37 -14.17 -45.60
C GLN A 82 -46.52 -14.87 -44.51
N TYR A 83 -45.78 -14.11 -43.68
CA TYR A 83 -45.89 -14.26 -42.20
C TYR A 83 -45.21 -13.11 -41.40
N SER A 84 -46.00 -12.45 -40.56
CA SER A 84 -45.67 -11.54 -39.43
C SER A 84 -44.73 -10.33 -39.64
N GLY A 85 -45.23 -9.28 -40.28
CA GLY A 85 -44.60 -7.96 -40.34
C GLY A 85 -44.81 -7.13 -39.05
N SER A 86 -43.72 -6.54 -38.57
CA SER A 86 -43.62 -5.27 -37.81
C SER A 86 -42.30 -5.23 -37.04
N LYS A 87 -42.02 -6.21 -36.19
CA LYS A 87 -40.88 -6.12 -35.26
C LYS A 87 -39.55 -6.57 -35.87
N ASN A 88 -39.57 -7.59 -36.72
CA ASN A 88 -38.39 -8.07 -37.43
C ASN A 88 -37.99 -7.08 -38.53
N ASP A 89 -38.96 -6.60 -39.33
CA ASP A 89 -38.73 -5.58 -40.37
C ASP A 89 -38.18 -4.25 -39.80
N GLU A 90 -38.62 -3.83 -38.61
CA GLU A 90 -38.06 -2.65 -37.93
C GLU A 90 -36.64 -2.87 -37.44
N MET A 91 -36.31 -4.08 -36.96
CA MET A 91 -34.96 -4.44 -36.54
C MET A 91 -34.02 -4.56 -37.75
N GLU A 92 -34.46 -5.20 -38.82
CA GLU A 92 -33.75 -5.28 -40.10
C GLU A 92 -33.52 -3.89 -40.69
N LYS A 93 -34.51 -2.99 -40.61
CA LYS A 93 -34.36 -1.59 -41.03
C LYS A 93 -33.33 -0.83 -40.18
N LYS A 94 -33.34 -1.03 -38.86
CA LYS A 94 -32.34 -0.43 -37.95
C LYS A 94 -30.95 -1.00 -38.18
N ILE A 95 -30.83 -2.29 -38.43
CA ILE A 95 -29.55 -2.93 -38.79
C ILE A 95 -29.06 -2.36 -40.11
N SER A 96 -29.93 -2.26 -41.12
CA SER A 96 -29.59 -1.67 -42.42
C SER A 96 -29.16 -0.21 -42.30
N GLU A 97 -29.82 0.58 -41.45
CA GLU A 97 -29.46 1.97 -41.16
C GLU A 97 -28.12 2.07 -40.40
N TRP A 98 -27.88 1.20 -39.41
CA TRP A 98 -26.60 1.14 -38.70
C TRP A 98 -25.45 0.71 -39.61
N VAL A 99 -25.67 -0.29 -40.46
CA VAL A 99 -24.70 -0.75 -41.47
C VAL A 99 -24.41 0.37 -42.46
N ALA A 100 -25.45 1.04 -42.99
CA ALA A 100 -25.27 2.17 -43.91
C ALA A 100 -24.52 3.35 -43.27
N ASN A 101 -24.78 3.68 -42.00
CA ASN A 101 -24.07 4.74 -41.29
C ASN A 101 -22.60 4.38 -41.02
N LEU A 102 -22.30 3.10 -40.72
CA LEU A 102 -20.93 2.61 -40.58
C LEU A 102 -20.19 2.67 -41.91
N SER A 103 -20.81 2.19 -43.00
CA SER A 103 -20.24 2.24 -44.35
C SER A 103 -20.00 3.68 -44.82
N LEU A 104 -20.92 4.60 -44.54
CA LEU A 104 -20.77 6.02 -44.87
C LEU A 104 -19.59 6.67 -44.12
N GLY A 105 -19.45 6.38 -42.82
CA GLY A 105 -18.31 6.84 -42.03
C GLY A 105 -16.97 6.24 -42.47
N GLU A 106 -16.99 5.02 -43.01
CA GLU A 106 -15.81 4.41 -43.64
C GLU A 106 -15.44 5.07 -44.96
N GLU A 107 -16.40 5.41 -45.82
CA GLU A 107 -16.16 6.13 -47.07
C GLU A 107 -15.68 7.58 -46.84
N GLU A 108 -16.25 8.28 -45.87
CA GLU A 108 -15.78 9.60 -45.44
C GLU A 108 -14.35 9.52 -44.86
N ALA A 109 -14.06 8.49 -44.06
CA ALA A 109 -12.72 8.26 -43.52
C ALA A 109 -11.70 7.90 -44.61
N VAL A 110 -12.10 7.17 -45.65
CA VAL A 110 -11.26 6.89 -46.83
C VAL A 110 -10.93 8.19 -47.55
N ALA A 111 -11.92 9.06 -47.80
CA ALA A 111 -11.70 10.37 -48.43
C ALA A 111 -10.78 11.31 -47.61
N MET A 112 -10.80 11.23 -46.28
CA MET A 112 -9.85 12.00 -45.44
C MET A 112 -8.43 11.43 -45.39
N TYR A 113 -8.27 10.13 -45.63
CA TYR A 113 -6.98 9.44 -45.51
C TYR A 113 -6.16 9.44 -46.80
N ILE A 114 -6.82 9.62 -47.95
CA ILE A 114 -6.19 9.71 -49.27
C ILE A 114 -5.79 11.17 -49.53
N PRO A 115 -4.54 11.44 -49.95
CA PRO A 115 -4.12 12.76 -50.39
C PRO A 115 -4.99 13.29 -51.54
N LYS A 116 -5.43 14.55 -51.46
CA LYS A 116 -6.35 15.17 -52.45
C LYS A 116 -5.77 15.18 -53.87
N ASP A 117 -4.46 15.25 -53.98
CA ASP A 117 -3.70 15.15 -55.23
C ASP A 117 -3.80 13.76 -55.86
N GLU A 118 -3.68 12.67 -55.08
CA GLU A 118 -3.91 11.29 -55.58
C GLU A 118 -5.37 11.08 -56.00
N GLN A 119 -6.31 11.72 -55.29
CA GLN A 119 -7.74 11.67 -55.59
C GLN A 119 -8.10 12.44 -56.87
N GLU A 120 -7.53 13.62 -57.08
CA GLU A 120 -7.72 14.40 -58.31
C GLU A 120 -7.07 13.76 -59.53
N THR A 121 -5.94 13.07 -59.38
CA THR A 121 -5.30 12.35 -60.50
C THR A 121 -6.11 11.14 -60.93
N THR A 122 -6.65 10.38 -59.98
CA THR A 122 -7.49 9.20 -60.27
C THR A 122 -8.84 9.59 -60.87
N MET A 123 -9.44 10.69 -60.42
CA MET A 123 -10.66 11.22 -61.00
C MET A 123 -10.48 11.64 -62.48
N LYS A 124 -9.33 12.24 -62.83
CA LYS A 124 -8.98 12.57 -64.22
C LYS A 124 -8.74 11.33 -65.10
N GLU A 125 -8.20 10.25 -64.53
CA GLU A 125 -8.04 8.98 -65.23
C GLU A 125 -9.40 8.32 -65.51
N TRP A 126 -10.36 8.42 -64.60
CA TRP A 126 -11.74 7.95 -64.81
C TRP A 126 -12.50 8.78 -65.84
N ASP A 127 -12.32 10.12 -65.82
CA ASP A 127 -12.93 11.03 -66.80
C ASP A 127 -12.42 10.82 -68.24
N ALA A 128 -11.21 10.26 -68.40
CA ALA A 128 -10.61 9.96 -69.70
C ALA A 128 -11.12 8.65 -70.34
N GLU A 129 -11.69 7.73 -69.55
CA GLU A 129 -12.26 6.47 -70.04
C GLU A 129 -13.68 6.72 -70.56
N GLU A 130 -13.97 6.51 -71.85
CA GLU A 130 -15.31 6.76 -72.44
C GLU A 130 -16.35 5.67 -72.07
N ASP A 131 -15.90 4.45 -71.81
CA ASP A 131 -16.74 3.29 -71.54
C ASP A 131 -17.23 3.29 -70.09
N SER A 132 -18.54 3.47 -69.89
CA SER A 132 -19.17 3.58 -68.58
C SER A 132 -18.94 2.36 -67.69
N LEU A 133 -18.87 1.15 -68.27
CA LEU A 133 -18.68 -0.08 -67.49
C LEU A 133 -17.23 -0.22 -67.02
N LYS A 134 -16.27 0.16 -67.86
CA LYS A 134 -14.84 0.15 -67.50
C LYS A 134 -14.49 1.24 -66.50
N ARG A 135 -15.12 2.41 -66.62
CA ARG A 135 -14.97 3.50 -65.65
C ARG A 135 -15.43 3.05 -64.26
N GLN A 136 -16.58 2.39 -64.17
CA GLN A 136 -17.10 1.86 -62.91
C GLN A 136 -16.17 0.82 -62.29
N ALA A 137 -15.70 -0.15 -63.08
CA ALA A 137 -14.77 -1.17 -62.61
C ALA A 137 -13.45 -0.57 -62.08
N MET A 138 -12.91 0.45 -62.75
CA MET A 138 -11.69 1.14 -62.32
C MET A 138 -11.89 1.97 -61.05
N GLU A 139 -13.05 2.61 -60.90
CA GLU A 139 -13.43 3.34 -59.69
C GLU A 139 -13.56 2.39 -58.49
N ASP A 140 -14.27 1.27 -58.65
CA ASP A 140 -14.48 0.28 -57.60
C ASP A 140 -13.17 -0.41 -57.19
N GLU A 141 -12.30 -0.76 -58.15
CA GLU A 141 -10.97 -1.33 -57.87
C GLU A 141 -10.11 -0.36 -57.03
N LYS A 142 -10.09 0.93 -57.39
CA LYS A 142 -9.36 1.96 -56.64
C LYS A 142 -9.95 2.22 -55.26
N LYS A 143 -11.28 2.23 -55.15
CA LYS A 143 -12.00 2.39 -53.88
C LYS A 143 -11.67 1.24 -52.93
N ILE A 144 -11.60 0.01 -53.45
CA ILE A 144 -11.19 -1.18 -52.69
C ILE A 144 -9.71 -1.06 -52.27
N GLU A 145 -8.80 -0.69 -53.17
CA GLU A 145 -7.37 -0.51 -52.87
C GLU A 145 -7.15 0.47 -51.70
N TRP A 146 -7.85 1.62 -51.74
CA TRP A 146 -7.76 2.63 -50.70
C TRP A 146 -8.40 2.21 -49.38
N ARG A 147 -9.53 1.50 -49.40
CA ARG A 147 -10.14 0.88 -48.20
C ARG A 147 -9.16 -0.08 -47.52
N PHE A 148 -8.48 -0.94 -48.28
CA PHE A 148 -7.46 -1.85 -47.74
C PHE A 148 -6.26 -1.11 -47.14
N ARG A 149 -5.77 -0.05 -47.82
CA ARG A 149 -4.68 0.80 -47.31
C ARG A 149 -5.05 1.42 -45.97
N MET A 150 -6.27 1.95 -45.86
CA MET A 150 -6.80 2.56 -44.66
C MET A 150 -6.97 1.54 -43.52
N MET A 151 -7.52 0.35 -43.79
CA MET A 151 -7.67 -0.71 -42.78
C MET A 151 -6.32 -1.16 -42.21
N ARG A 152 -5.31 -1.33 -43.08
CA ARG A 152 -3.95 -1.70 -42.67
C ARG A 152 -3.34 -0.67 -41.73
N GLU A 153 -3.56 0.61 -42.02
CA GLU A 153 -3.02 1.69 -41.22
C GLU A 153 -3.79 1.90 -39.90
N LYS A 154 -5.12 1.76 -39.89
CA LYS A 154 -5.90 1.68 -38.65
C LYS A 154 -5.40 0.54 -37.76
N LYS A 155 -5.18 -0.65 -38.35
CA LYS A 155 -4.60 -1.80 -37.65
C LYS A 155 -3.23 -1.46 -37.06
N ARG A 156 -2.32 -0.86 -37.86
CA ARG A 156 -1.01 -0.43 -37.37
C ARG A 156 -1.10 0.51 -36.18
N ARG A 157 -2.03 1.48 -36.21
CA ARG A 157 -2.23 2.44 -35.10
C ARG A 157 -2.77 1.76 -33.84
N VAL A 158 -3.71 0.84 -33.99
CA VAL A 158 -4.24 0.06 -32.87
C VAL A 158 -3.15 -0.84 -32.28
N ASP A 159 -2.36 -1.51 -33.13
CA ASP A 159 -1.24 -2.35 -32.69
C ASP A 159 -0.18 -1.50 -31.95
N ALA A 160 0.17 -0.32 -32.49
CA ALA A 160 1.10 0.61 -31.82
C ALA A 160 0.55 1.12 -30.47
N ALA A 161 -0.75 1.43 -30.39
CA ALA A 161 -1.39 1.84 -29.14
C ALA A 161 -1.42 0.68 -28.12
N SER A 162 -1.62 -0.55 -28.59
CA SER A 162 -1.57 -1.76 -27.76
C SER A 162 -0.17 -1.99 -27.18
N GLU A 163 0.88 -1.86 -28.00
CA GLU A 163 2.27 -1.94 -27.51
C GLU A 163 2.59 -0.82 -26.52
N ALA A 164 2.21 0.43 -26.81
CA ALA A 164 2.38 1.54 -25.88
C ALA A 164 1.63 1.32 -24.55
N ALA A 165 0.45 0.69 -24.57
CA ALA A 165 -0.28 0.33 -23.37
C ALA A 165 0.44 -0.72 -22.52
N LYS A 166 1.10 -1.71 -23.15
CA LYS A 166 1.93 -2.70 -22.43
C LYS A 166 3.15 -2.04 -21.79
N GLU A 167 3.82 -1.13 -22.49
CA GLU A 167 4.94 -0.36 -21.91
C GLU A 167 4.49 0.48 -20.71
N LEU A 168 3.33 1.13 -20.82
CA LEU A 168 2.74 1.89 -19.72
C LEU A 168 2.45 1.01 -18.49
N GLU A 169 1.95 -0.20 -18.69
CA GLU A 169 1.72 -1.17 -17.62
C GLU A 169 3.04 -1.58 -16.94
N GLN A 170 4.11 -1.80 -17.70
CA GLN A 170 5.43 -2.09 -17.14
C GLN A 170 5.96 -0.92 -16.30
N VAL A 171 5.84 0.31 -16.80
CA VAL A 171 6.24 1.52 -16.04
C VAL A 171 5.45 1.64 -14.75
N LYS A 172 4.13 1.38 -14.79
CA LYS A 172 3.29 1.38 -13.59
C LYS A 172 3.75 0.34 -12.58
N ASN A 173 4.01 -0.89 -13.01
CA ASN A 173 4.51 -1.96 -12.14
C ASN A 173 5.87 -1.61 -11.51
N MET A 174 6.78 -1.01 -12.27
CA MET A 174 8.05 -0.50 -11.74
C MET A 174 7.84 0.62 -10.71
N GLY A 175 6.91 1.53 -10.99
CA GLY A 175 6.50 2.58 -10.05
C GLY A 175 5.98 2.01 -8.73
N GLU A 176 5.11 1.01 -8.79
CA GLU A 176 4.57 0.31 -7.62
C GLU A 176 5.65 -0.42 -6.82
N GLN A 177 6.65 -1.02 -7.48
CA GLN A 177 7.79 -1.62 -6.79
C GLN A 177 8.65 -0.57 -6.07
N LEU A 178 8.93 0.55 -6.74
CA LEU A 178 9.70 1.64 -6.14
C LEU A 178 8.96 2.28 -4.94
N THR A 179 7.65 2.48 -5.04
CA THR A 179 6.85 2.98 -3.91
C THR A 179 6.85 1.99 -2.76
N ALA A 180 6.66 0.69 -3.01
CA ALA A 180 6.73 -0.35 -1.99
C ALA A 180 8.09 -0.35 -1.25
N GLN A 181 9.21 -0.27 -1.99
CA GLN A 181 10.54 -0.18 -1.39
C GLN A 181 10.73 1.11 -0.56
N SER A 182 10.23 2.24 -1.05
CA SER A 182 10.33 3.51 -0.32
C SER A 182 9.56 3.47 1.00
N VAL A 183 8.36 2.89 1.00
CA VAL A 183 7.53 2.71 2.21
C VAL A 183 8.21 1.76 3.19
N GLU A 184 8.80 0.66 2.72
CA GLU A 184 9.56 -0.25 3.58
C GLU A 184 10.75 0.45 4.25
N ARG A 185 11.53 1.23 3.48
CA ARG A 185 12.65 2.01 4.03
C ARG A 185 12.19 3.04 5.06
N LEU A 186 11.08 3.73 4.79
CA LEU A 186 10.50 4.69 5.72
C LEU A 186 10.07 4.01 7.03
N ALA A 187 9.40 2.85 6.93
CA ALA A 187 8.97 2.07 8.09
C ALA A 187 10.17 1.60 8.93
N ARG A 188 11.28 1.19 8.30
CA ARG A 188 12.52 0.83 9.02
C ARG A 188 13.08 2.03 9.80
N VAL A 189 13.22 3.19 9.15
CA VAL A 189 13.73 4.41 9.81
C VAL A 189 12.83 4.81 10.98
N GLN A 190 11.51 4.72 10.82
CA GLN A 190 10.57 5.03 11.90
C GLN A 190 10.68 4.03 13.08
N GLY A 191 10.86 2.74 12.78
CA GLY A 191 11.09 1.71 13.79
C GLY A 191 12.38 1.94 14.58
N GLU A 192 13.47 2.31 13.89
CA GLU A 192 14.75 2.65 14.52
C GLU A 192 14.64 3.89 15.41
N GLN A 193 13.93 4.94 14.97
CA GLN A 193 13.68 6.13 15.79
C GLN A 193 12.86 5.83 17.05
N TYR A 194 11.86 4.96 16.94
CA TYR A 194 11.07 4.52 18.08
C TYR A 194 11.92 3.74 19.09
N GLU A 195 12.71 2.76 18.63
CA GLU A 195 13.59 2.00 19.51
C GLU A 195 14.67 2.86 20.15
N PHE A 196 15.23 3.83 19.42
CA PHE A 196 16.15 4.83 19.98
C PHE A 196 15.49 5.64 21.10
N SER A 197 14.30 6.20 20.86
CA SER A 197 13.55 6.97 21.86
C SER A 197 13.19 6.12 23.09
N ARG A 198 12.79 4.87 22.87
CA ARG A 198 12.50 3.90 23.93
C ARG A 198 13.75 3.58 24.75
N SER A 199 14.91 3.41 24.10
CA SER A 199 16.19 3.17 24.78
C SER A 199 16.57 4.34 25.69
N GLN A 200 16.33 5.58 25.25
CA GLN A 200 16.58 6.76 26.08
C GLN A 200 15.64 6.79 27.29
N ASP A 201 14.35 6.51 27.12
CA ASP A 201 13.40 6.45 28.23
C ASP A 201 13.80 5.36 29.24
N MET A 202 14.24 4.19 28.77
CA MET A 202 14.75 3.13 29.65
C MET A 202 15.99 3.57 30.43
N ALA A 203 16.95 4.24 29.79
CA ALA A 203 18.14 4.77 30.44
C ALA A 203 17.77 5.81 31.52
N VAL A 204 16.89 6.75 31.20
CA VAL A 204 16.41 7.76 32.15
C VAL A 204 15.67 7.11 33.33
N ARG A 205 14.80 6.12 33.08
CA ARG A 205 14.12 5.37 34.15
C ARG A 205 15.11 4.63 35.05
N SER A 206 16.14 4.02 34.46
CA SER A 206 17.19 3.32 35.21
C SER A 206 17.95 4.29 36.13
N MET A 207 18.37 5.45 35.62
CA MET A 207 18.99 6.50 36.43
C MET A 207 18.08 6.95 37.57
N ARG A 208 16.79 7.23 37.29
CA ARG A 208 15.81 7.63 38.32
C ARG A 208 15.63 6.57 39.42
N MET A 209 15.63 5.28 39.06
CA MET A 209 15.58 4.21 40.05
C MET A 209 16.85 4.19 40.91
N GLY A 210 18.03 4.24 40.29
CA GLY A 210 19.30 4.30 41.02
C GLY A 210 19.39 5.48 41.99
N PHE A 211 18.90 6.66 41.58
CA PHE A 211 18.82 7.82 42.48
C PHE A 211 17.86 7.60 43.66
N ARG A 212 16.70 6.96 43.43
CA ARG A 212 15.75 6.65 44.52
C ARG A 212 16.35 5.65 45.50
N ASP A 213 17.01 4.62 45.00
CA ASP A 213 17.63 3.60 45.84
C ASP A 213 18.74 4.20 46.70
N PHE A 214 19.60 5.03 46.09
CA PHE A 214 20.63 5.79 46.82
C PHE A 214 20.03 6.70 47.90
N ALA A 215 18.96 7.43 47.59
CA ALA A 215 18.29 8.30 48.55
C ALA A 215 17.70 7.49 49.73
N HIS A 216 17.08 6.33 49.47
CA HIS A 216 16.58 5.45 50.53
C HIS A 216 17.70 4.91 51.41
N GLU A 217 18.84 4.51 50.82
CA GLU A 217 20.00 4.03 51.57
C GLU A 217 20.57 5.14 52.47
N LEU A 218 20.75 6.35 51.93
CA LEU A 218 21.23 7.50 52.71
C LEU A 218 20.30 7.84 53.87
N VAL A 219 18.98 7.88 53.63
CA VAL A 219 17.98 8.14 54.67
C VAL A 219 18.00 7.03 55.73
N GLY A 220 18.16 5.77 55.33
CA GLY A 220 18.31 4.65 56.25
C GLY A 220 19.57 4.77 57.12
N ALA A 221 20.72 5.08 56.51
CA ALA A 221 21.99 5.28 57.20
C ALA A 221 21.91 6.43 58.21
N VAL A 222 21.49 7.62 57.77
CA VAL A 222 21.33 8.79 58.66
C VAL A 222 20.29 8.52 59.74
N GLY A 223 19.16 7.90 59.39
CA GLY A 223 18.10 7.54 60.34
C GLY A 223 18.60 6.62 61.44
N SER A 224 19.40 5.61 61.11
CA SER A 224 20.00 4.70 62.10
C SER A 224 20.99 5.39 63.03
N GLU A 225 21.86 6.27 62.53
CA GLU A 225 22.80 7.06 63.35
C GLU A 225 22.06 8.01 64.29
N VAL A 226 21.05 8.72 63.79
CA VAL A 226 20.21 9.62 64.60
C VAL A 226 19.47 8.84 65.69
N ASN A 227 18.86 7.71 65.33
CA ASN A 227 18.17 6.85 66.29
C ASN A 227 19.12 6.32 67.37
N HIS A 228 20.33 5.91 66.99
CA HIS A 228 21.34 5.46 67.96
C HIS A 228 21.70 6.56 68.97
N ARG A 229 21.89 7.80 68.49
CA ARG A 229 22.16 8.97 69.36
C ARG A 229 20.99 9.27 70.28
N LEU A 230 19.77 9.29 69.76
CA LEU A 230 18.57 9.49 70.57
C LEU A 230 18.43 8.42 71.64
N ALA A 231 18.59 7.14 71.30
CA ALA A 231 18.54 6.04 72.26
C ALA A 231 19.66 6.12 73.33
N LYS A 232 20.82 6.70 73.00
CA LYS A 232 21.89 6.96 73.97
C LYS A 232 21.52 8.10 74.93
N ILE A 233 20.97 9.19 74.40
CA ILE A 233 20.50 10.34 75.19
C ILE A 233 19.35 9.91 76.10
N GLU A 234 18.39 9.14 75.59
CA GLU A 234 17.26 8.62 76.34
C GLU A 234 17.74 7.78 77.54
N ARG A 235 18.64 6.82 77.30
CA ARG A 235 19.25 6.03 78.39
C ARG A 235 19.99 6.88 79.41
N PHE A 236 20.73 7.89 78.97
CA PHE A 236 21.40 8.83 79.86
C PHE A 236 20.40 9.60 80.75
N CYS A 237 19.33 10.14 80.15
CA CYS A 237 18.29 10.86 80.88
C CYS A 237 17.53 9.94 81.86
N VAL A 238 17.18 8.73 81.45
CA VAL A 238 16.54 7.73 82.33
C VAL A 238 17.44 7.42 83.53
N GLY A 239 18.73 7.13 83.30
CA GLY A 239 19.69 6.87 84.37
C GLY A 239 19.89 8.05 85.32
N ALA A 240 19.90 9.28 84.80
CA ALA A 240 20.01 10.49 85.63
C ALA A 240 18.78 10.67 86.53
N ILE A 241 17.57 10.45 86.01
CA ILE A 241 16.32 10.52 86.79
C ILE A 241 16.28 9.43 87.87
N GLU A 242 16.71 8.20 87.57
CA GLU A 242 16.80 7.12 88.55
C GLU A 242 17.87 7.39 89.63
N GLY A 243 19.01 7.96 89.26
CA GLY A 243 20.05 8.38 90.21
C GLY A 243 19.58 9.47 91.18
N ILE A 244 18.77 10.42 90.71
CA ILE A 244 18.11 11.42 91.56
C ILE A 244 17.11 10.77 92.52
N LYS A 245 16.35 9.76 92.08
CA LYS A 245 15.44 9.00 92.97
C LYS A 245 16.18 8.24 94.06
N MET A 246 17.40 7.76 93.80
CA MET A 246 18.27 7.07 94.78
C MET A 246 18.93 8.03 95.79
N THR A 247 19.00 9.32 95.46
CA THR A 247 19.56 10.40 96.30
C THR A 247 18.49 11.32 96.87
N ALA A 248 17.25 10.81 97.01
CA ALA A 248 16.15 11.54 97.61
C ALA A 248 16.59 12.15 98.97
N PRO A 249 16.68 13.49 99.10
CA PRO A 249 16.89 14.09 100.40
C PRO A 249 15.66 13.82 101.24
N LYS A 250 15.85 13.36 102.47
CA LYS A 250 14.80 13.34 103.49
C LYS A 250 14.30 14.78 103.64
N GLU A 251 13.07 15.01 103.18
CA GLU A 251 12.13 16.04 103.61
C GLU A 251 12.78 17.40 103.97
N GLU A 252 13.09 18.22 102.95
CA GLU A 252 13.34 19.65 103.16
C GLU A 252 12.00 20.39 103.15
N GLU A 253 11.74 21.04 104.28
CA GLU A 253 10.61 21.86 104.67
C GLU A 253 10.13 22.85 103.57
N ALA A 254 8.81 23.04 103.51
CA ALA A 254 8.13 23.88 102.52
C ALA A 254 8.62 25.34 102.54
N ARG A 255 9.55 25.68 101.64
CA ARG A 255 9.90 27.07 101.33
C ARG A 255 8.79 27.78 100.53
N PRO A 256 8.62 29.11 100.68
CA PRO A 256 7.49 29.83 100.12
C PRO A 256 7.54 29.87 98.60
N ARG A 257 6.40 29.58 97.99
CA ARG A 257 6.11 29.62 96.55
C ARG A 257 6.44 31.02 96.00
N ARG A 258 7.48 31.15 95.17
CA ARG A 258 7.72 32.40 94.43
C ARG A 258 6.65 32.56 93.34
N GLU A 259 6.16 33.80 93.19
CA GLU A 259 5.10 34.18 92.24
C GLU A 259 5.46 33.83 90.79
N PRO A 260 4.48 33.42 89.96
CA PRO A 260 4.72 33.16 88.54
C PRO A 260 5.06 34.45 87.81
N VAL A 261 6.34 34.62 87.45
CA VAL A 261 6.77 35.66 86.52
C VAL A 261 6.35 35.24 85.11
N LYS A 262 5.44 36.00 84.49
CA LYS A 262 5.08 35.85 83.07
C LYS A 262 6.27 36.28 82.20
N VAL A 263 7.12 35.33 81.84
CA VAL A 263 8.08 35.49 80.75
C VAL A 263 7.31 35.38 79.44
N LYS A 264 7.31 36.46 78.65
CA LYS A 264 6.83 36.43 77.27
C LYS A 264 7.96 35.93 76.38
N PHE A 265 7.78 34.76 75.78
CA PHE A 265 8.64 34.32 74.67
C PHE A 265 8.22 35.08 73.40
N PRO A 266 9.15 35.65 72.62
CA PRO A 266 8.82 36.13 71.28
C PRO A 266 8.38 34.93 70.42
N ASP A 267 7.25 35.12 69.74
CA ASP A 267 6.58 34.13 68.91
C ASP A 267 7.51 33.73 67.75
N SER A 268 7.79 32.44 67.63
CA SER A 268 8.65 31.92 66.57
C SER A 268 7.92 31.93 65.24
N TYR A 269 8.40 32.77 64.32
CA TYR A 269 8.28 32.73 62.86
C TYR A 269 7.11 31.90 62.29
N SER A 270 6.00 32.57 61.97
CA SER A 270 4.91 32.03 61.18
C SER A 270 5.42 31.56 59.81
N GLY A 271 5.42 30.24 59.61
CA GLY A 271 5.82 29.63 58.35
C GLY A 271 5.07 30.22 57.16
N LYS A 272 5.80 30.87 56.25
CA LYS A 272 5.31 31.09 54.90
C LYS A 272 5.31 29.76 54.18
N ARG A 273 4.09 29.27 53.92
CA ARG A 273 3.78 28.05 53.19
C ARG A 273 3.78 28.36 51.70
N GLU A 274 4.93 28.69 51.13
CA GLU A 274 5.01 29.00 49.70
C GLU A 274 6.39 28.70 49.12
N GLU A 275 6.90 27.51 49.42
CA GLU A 275 7.89 26.84 48.56
C GLU A 275 7.31 25.45 48.26
N ASN A 276 6.46 25.41 47.23
CA ASN A 276 5.96 24.16 46.68
C ASN A 276 7.13 23.44 46.02
N PHE A 277 7.64 22.39 46.67
CA PHE A 277 8.66 21.46 46.15
C PHE A 277 8.19 20.67 44.91
N ASP A 278 6.98 20.90 44.42
CA ASP A 278 6.38 20.19 43.28
C ASP A 278 6.74 20.78 41.90
N ASN A 279 7.50 21.88 41.82
CA ASN A 279 7.80 22.54 40.55
C ASN A 279 9.17 22.15 39.92
N TRP A 280 9.61 20.91 40.09
CA TRP A 280 10.84 20.43 39.43
C TRP A 280 10.60 20.06 37.95
N GLU A 281 9.35 19.79 37.56
CA GLU A 281 8.98 19.39 36.18
C GLU A 281 8.97 20.56 35.18
N ALA A 282 8.77 21.81 35.66
CA ALA A 282 8.79 22.99 34.80
C ALA A 282 10.20 23.45 34.42
N ASN A 283 11.21 23.19 35.26
CA ASN A 283 12.58 23.70 35.06
C ASN A 283 13.38 22.90 34.01
N VAL A 284 12.92 21.72 33.60
CA VAL A 284 13.60 20.91 32.57
C VAL A 284 13.24 21.39 31.15
N LYS A 285 12.14 22.13 30.96
CA LYS A 285 11.71 22.61 29.63
C LYS A 285 12.31 23.97 29.21
N THR A 286 13.07 24.63 30.08
CA THR A 286 13.70 25.94 29.79
C THR A 286 15.14 25.85 29.26
N TYR A 287 15.69 24.65 29.02
CA TYR A 287 17.04 24.47 28.48
C TYR A 287 17.08 23.82 27.08
N VAL A 288 16.14 24.18 26.21
CA VAL A 288 16.17 23.79 24.78
C VAL A 288 16.18 25.02 23.86
N HIS A 289 16.31 26.25 24.37
CA HIS A 289 16.26 27.47 23.51
C HIS A 289 17.39 28.48 23.78
N LEU A 290 18.59 28.01 24.11
CA LEU A 290 19.81 28.82 23.96
C LEU A 290 20.90 27.99 23.27
N GLN A 291 20.90 28.12 21.93
CA GLN A 291 22.00 28.03 20.97
C GLN A 291 22.85 26.76 20.91
#